data_AF-A0ABD4XW73-F1
#
_entry.id   AF-A0ABD4XW73-F1
#
_cell.length_a   1.000
_cell.length_b   1.000
_cell.length_c   1.000
_cell.angle_alpha   90.00
_cell.angle_beta   90.00
_cell.angle_gamma   90.00
#
_symmetry.space_group_name_H-M   'P 1'
#
loop_
_entity.id
_entity.type
_entity.pdbx_description
1 polymer ?
#
loop_
_entity_poly.entity_id
_entity_poly.type
_entity_poly.pdbx_seq_one_letter_code
_entity_poly.pdbx_strand_id
1 'polypeptide(L)'
;MATSAASYATDATELLTALGVHQASPGVWAFTDIQTASGTYIHHSQQPVALAAYAAVNATFAAGRFPGYALVNLVDKVPSMDYAEYAALAMVCGAPMPSFEGSDARARIFGKAAWDIVEKYELQGCFERHNQQHPGNGDHYNMRPRGYDWAGTWDAVPADLKAMRKSYRAMSPLQQVMTLTILHLYSQGPDKFFLTGGCPTKIHAAEAMSVLRAHAALPDWAQLVTNYAGW
;
A
#
# COMPACT_ATOMS: atom_id res chain seq x y z
N MET A 1 -22.29 11.93 -15.53
CA MET A 1 -22.03 13.12 -14.70
C MET A 1 -20.65 12.95 -14.10
N ALA A 2 -19.75 13.93 -14.23
CA ALA A 2 -18.43 13.84 -13.62
C ALA A 2 -18.60 13.93 -12.09
N THR A 3 -18.47 12.80 -11.39
CA THR A 3 -18.43 12.77 -9.94
C THR A 3 -17.22 13.60 -9.48
N SER A 4 -17.46 14.65 -8.71
CA SER A 4 -16.41 15.55 -8.24
C SER A 4 -15.67 14.96 -7.04
N ALA A 5 -14.45 15.42 -6.75
CA ALA A 5 -13.69 14.99 -5.58
C ALA A 5 -14.46 15.15 -4.25
N ALA A 6 -15.36 16.14 -4.16
CA ALA A 6 -16.23 16.35 -3.01
C ALA A 6 -17.27 15.22 -2.83
N SER A 7 -17.73 14.62 -3.92
CA SER A 7 -18.62 13.44 -3.87
C SER A 7 -17.88 12.26 -3.26
N TYR A 8 -16.68 11.92 -3.76
CA TYR A 8 -15.91 10.80 -3.23
C TYR A 8 -15.48 10.99 -1.78
N ALA A 9 -15.25 12.23 -1.34
CA ALA A 9 -14.99 12.51 0.07
C ALA A 9 -16.23 12.26 0.96
N THR A 10 -17.43 12.54 0.45
CA THR A 10 -18.69 12.25 1.12
C THR A 10 -18.90 10.74 1.20
N ASP A 11 -18.81 10.05 0.05
CA ASP A 11 -18.96 8.60 -0.06
C ASP A 11 -17.93 7.85 0.83
N ALA A 12 -16.70 8.37 0.93
CA ALA A 12 -15.68 7.85 1.84
C ALA A 12 -16.08 7.97 3.31
N THR A 13 -16.67 9.10 3.71
CA THR A 13 -17.12 9.32 5.09
C THR A 13 -18.30 8.41 5.43
N GLU A 14 -19.23 8.23 4.48
CA GLU A 14 -20.35 7.28 4.61
C GLU A 14 -19.85 5.85 4.74
N LEU A 15 -18.88 5.44 3.92
CA LEU A 15 -18.23 4.12 4.00
C LEU A 15 -17.59 3.90 5.38
N LEU A 16 -16.80 4.85 5.88
CA LEU A 16 -16.16 4.73 7.20
C LEU A 16 -17.20 4.61 8.31
N THR A 17 -18.28 5.39 8.22
CA THR A 17 -19.40 5.33 9.16
C THR A 17 -20.09 3.96 9.12
N ALA A 18 -20.33 3.40 7.93
CA ALA A 18 -20.89 2.06 7.75
C ALA A 18 -19.97 0.95 8.28
N LEU A 19 -18.66 1.18 8.30
CA LEU A 19 -17.68 0.31 8.93
C LEU A 19 -17.64 0.48 10.47
N GLY A 20 -18.42 1.41 11.04
CA GLY A 20 -18.48 1.67 12.47
C GLY A 20 -17.37 2.58 12.98
N VAL A 21 -16.73 3.38 12.12
CA VAL A 21 -15.61 4.27 12.45
C VAL A 21 -15.93 5.70 12.03
N HIS A 22 -15.54 6.68 12.85
CA HIS A 22 -15.62 8.09 12.49
C HIS A 22 -14.38 8.85 12.97
N GLN A 23 -14.15 10.02 12.38
CA GLN A 23 -13.11 10.93 12.83
C GLN A 23 -13.62 11.78 14.00
N ALA A 24 -13.08 11.56 15.19
CA ALA A 24 -13.47 12.29 16.40
C ALA A 24 -12.84 13.69 16.46
N SER A 25 -11.62 13.82 15.94
CA SER A 25 -10.92 15.09 15.70
C SER A 25 -9.89 14.90 14.58
N PRO A 26 -9.27 15.95 14.01
CA PRO A 26 -8.33 15.80 12.90
C PRO A 26 -7.23 14.77 13.21
N GLY A 27 -7.20 13.68 12.42
CA GLY A 27 -6.25 12.58 12.58
C GLY A 27 -6.55 11.59 13.72
N VAL A 28 -7.61 11.80 14.50
CA VAL A 28 -8.03 10.92 15.60
C VAL A 28 -9.31 10.18 15.21
N TRP A 29 -9.24 8.86 15.19
CA TRP A 29 -10.33 7.97 14.79
C TRP A 29 -10.90 7.25 16.01
N ALA A 30 -12.21 7.07 16.02
CA ALA A 30 -12.93 6.36 17.08
C ALA A 30 -13.98 5.42 16.49
N PHE A 31 -14.36 4.40 17.26
CA PHE A 31 -15.55 3.62 16.91
C PHE A 31 -16.79 4.47 17.14
N THR A 32 -17.67 4.50 16.15
CA THR A 32 -19.04 5.02 16.29
C THR A 32 -19.87 4.05 17.12
N ASP A 33 -19.74 2.76 16.82
CA ASP A 33 -20.32 1.64 17.54
C ASP A 33 -19.44 0.40 17.37
N ILE A 34 -18.99 -0.18 18.49
CA ILE A 34 -18.13 -1.36 18.49
C ILE A 34 -18.88 -2.61 18.00
N GLN A 35 -20.20 -2.69 18.19
CA GLN A 35 -21.00 -3.82 17.71
C GLN A 35 -21.06 -3.82 16.18
N THR A 36 -21.35 -2.66 15.60
CA THR A 36 -21.27 -2.46 14.14
C THR A 36 -19.88 -2.80 13.59
N ALA A 37 -18.81 -2.25 14.17
CA ALA A 37 -17.44 -2.55 13.71
C ALA A 37 -17.09 -4.05 13.81
N SER A 38 -17.62 -4.74 14.83
CA SER A 38 -17.36 -6.17 15.03
C SER A 38 -18.15 -7.06 14.07
N GLY A 39 -19.40 -6.71 13.77
CA GLY A 39 -20.36 -7.58 13.08
C GLY A 39 -20.66 -7.21 11.62
N THR A 40 -20.27 -6.01 11.17
CA THR A 40 -20.62 -5.55 9.82
C THR A 40 -19.96 -6.41 8.73
N TYR A 41 -20.67 -6.60 7.63
CA TYR A 41 -20.12 -7.22 6.43
C TYR A 41 -19.10 -6.29 5.79
N ILE A 42 -17.95 -6.83 5.40
CA ILE A 42 -16.87 -6.08 4.75
C ILE A 42 -16.68 -6.69 3.37
N HIS A 43 -17.04 -5.93 2.33
CA HIS A 43 -16.80 -6.36 0.96
C HIS A 43 -15.30 -6.53 0.72
N HIS A 44 -14.90 -7.44 -0.18
CA HIS A 44 -13.47 -7.76 -0.32
C HIS A 44 -12.61 -6.56 -0.80
N SER A 45 -13.19 -5.64 -1.57
CA SER A 45 -12.54 -4.38 -1.98
C SER A 45 -12.38 -3.39 -0.82
N GLN A 46 -13.26 -3.47 0.19
CA GLN A 46 -13.25 -2.61 1.37
C GLN A 46 -12.27 -3.07 2.45
N GLN A 47 -11.69 -4.27 2.33
CA GLN A 47 -10.79 -4.83 3.34
C GLN A 47 -9.59 -3.94 3.67
N PRO A 48 -8.91 -3.28 2.70
CA PRO A 48 -7.84 -2.33 2.99
C PRO A 48 -8.32 -1.15 3.85
N VAL A 49 -9.47 -0.56 3.51
CA VAL A 49 -10.08 0.57 4.25
C VAL A 49 -10.43 0.13 5.66
N ALA A 50 -11.18 -0.96 5.80
CA ALA A 50 -11.66 -1.44 7.08
C ALA A 50 -10.51 -1.81 8.03
N LEU A 51 -9.49 -2.53 7.54
CA LEU A 51 -8.32 -2.84 8.33
C LEU A 51 -7.57 -1.57 8.77
N ALA A 52 -7.32 -0.62 7.86
CA ALA A 52 -6.64 0.62 8.19
C ALA A 52 -7.44 1.44 9.21
N ALA A 53 -8.76 1.55 9.04
CA ALA A 53 -9.67 2.28 9.93
C ALA A 53 -9.71 1.65 11.32
N TYR A 54 -9.83 0.33 11.40
CA TYR A 54 -9.80 -0.38 12.68
C TYR A 54 -8.44 -0.27 13.35
N ALA A 55 -7.35 -0.37 12.60
CA ALA A 55 -6.01 -0.19 13.14
C ALA A 55 -5.79 1.25 13.60
N ALA A 56 -6.42 2.25 12.97
CA ALA A 56 -6.42 3.66 13.39
C ALA A 56 -7.00 3.85 14.79
N VAL A 57 -8.07 3.13 15.11
CA VAL A 57 -8.68 3.15 16.45
C VAL A 57 -7.93 2.23 17.43
N ASN A 58 -7.73 0.97 17.07
CA ASN A 58 -7.12 -0.05 17.93
C ASN A 58 -6.53 -1.22 17.10
N ALA A 59 -5.21 -1.36 17.09
CA ALA A 59 -4.52 -2.40 16.32
C ALA A 59 -4.85 -3.84 16.77
N THR A 60 -5.09 -4.05 18.07
CA THR A 60 -5.50 -5.36 18.61
C THR A 60 -6.89 -5.75 18.09
N PHE A 61 -7.83 -4.81 18.05
CA PHE A 61 -9.14 -5.02 17.45
C PHE A 61 -9.03 -5.37 15.96
N ALA A 62 -8.22 -4.62 15.21
CA ALA A 62 -8.00 -4.88 13.79
C ALA A 62 -7.43 -6.30 13.55
N ALA A 63 -6.44 -6.71 14.35
CA ALA A 63 -5.87 -8.05 14.29
C ALA A 63 -6.89 -9.14 14.62
N GLY A 64 -7.78 -8.90 15.59
CA GLY A 64 -8.88 -9.81 15.93
C GLY A 64 -9.95 -9.90 14.84
N ARG A 65 -10.27 -8.78 14.18
CA ARG A 65 -11.26 -8.71 13.10
C ARG A 65 -10.75 -9.30 11.77
N PHE A 66 -9.44 -9.31 11.58
CA PHE A 66 -8.73 -9.81 10.40
C PHE A 66 -7.63 -10.82 10.78
N PRO A 67 -7.98 -11.95 11.41
CA PRO A 67 -7.00 -12.90 11.92
C PRO A 67 -6.18 -13.50 10.77
N GLY A 68 -4.85 -13.46 10.89
CA GLY A 68 -3.95 -14.01 9.87
C GLY A 68 -3.89 -13.21 8.55
N TYR A 69 -4.58 -12.08 8.44
CA TYR A 69 -4.56 -11.26 7.23
C TYR A 69 -3.19 -10.60 7.06
N ALA A 70 -2.47 -10.96 6.01
CA ALA A 70 -1.12 -10.48 5.74
C ALA A 70 -1.14 -9.13 4.99
N LEU A 71 -0.10 -8.33 5.16
CA LEU A 71 0.11 -7.07 4.44
C LEU A 71 -0.04 -7.26 2.92
N VAL A 72 0.54 -8.33 2.39
CA VAL A 72 0.51 -8.64 0.96
C VAL A 72 -0.92 -8.85 0.45
N ASN A 73 -1.80 -9.47 1.25
CA ASN A 73 -3.21 -9.65 0.89
C ASN A 73 -3.93 -8.30 0.84
N LEU A 74 -3.59 -7.38 1.74
CA LEU A 74 -4.13 -6.01 1.70
C LEU A 74 -3.69 -5.28 0.43
N VAL A 75 -2.40 -5.34 0.11
CA VAL A 75 -1.83 -4.64 -1.05
C VAL A 75 -2.38 -5.21 -2.36
N ASP A 76 -2.50 -6.53 -2.48
CA ASP A 76 -3.07 -7.21 -3.64
C ASP A 76 -4.57 -6.87 -3.85
N LYS A 77 -5.26 -6.32 -2.84
CA LYS A 77 -6.66 -5.85 -2.95
C LYS A 77 -6.81 -4.40 -3.40
N VAL A 78 -5.74 -3.61 -3.35
CA VAL A 78 -5.72 -2.20 -3.80
C VAL A 78 -6.33 -2.03 -5.20
N PRO A 79 -6.01 -2.84 -6.23
CA PRO A 79 -6.57 -2.65 -7.57
C PRO A 79 -8.08 -2.91 -7.68
N SER A 80 -8.66 -3.60 -6.69
CA SER A 80 -10.11 -3.85 -6.64
C SER A 80 -10.88 -2.70 -6.00
N MET A 81 -10.18 -1.67 -5.48
CA MET A 81 -10.82 -0.55 -4.82
C MET A 81 -11.42 0.45 -5.82
N ASP A 82 -12.56 1.01 -5.47
CA ASP A 82 -13.15 2.16 -6.13
C ASP A 82 -12.63 3.50 -5.57
N TYR A 83 -13.09 4.61 -6.13
CA TYR A 83 -12.66 5.95 -5.73
C TYR A 83 -13.08 6.37 -4.33
N ALA A 84 -14.24 5.90 -3.82
CA ALA A 84 -14.66 6.17 -2.46
C ALA A 84 -13.80 5.38 -1.46
N GLU A 85 -13.45 4.14 -1.81
CA GLU A 85 -12.54 3.31 -1.01
C GLU A 85 -11.12 3.89 -0.99
N TYR A 86 -10.58 4.37 -2.12
CA TYR A 86 -9.28 5.05 -2.14
C TYR A 86 -9.30 6.35 -1.31
N ALA A 87 -10.37 7.13 -1.41
CA ALA A 87 -10.57 8.32 -0.60
C ALA A 87 -10.61 8.00 0.90
N ALA A 88 -11.38 6.98 1.30
CA ALA A 88 -11.49 6.56 2.69
C ALA A 88 -10.14 6.08 3.26
N LEU A 89 -9.37 5.30 2.48
CA LEU A 89 -8.03 4.87 2.89
C LEU A 89 -7.08 6.07 3.06
N ALA A 90 -7.09 7.02 2.11
CA ALA A 90 -6.27 8.23 2.20
C ALA A 90 -6.64 9.05 3.46
N MET A 91 -7.93 9.26 3.72
CA MET A 91 -8.42 9.97 4.91
C MET A 91 -7.92 9.32 6.21
N VAL A 92 -8.10 8.00 6.35
CA VAL A 92 -7.70 7.27 7.56
C VAL A 92 -6.20 7.36 7.80
N CYS A 93 -5.40 7.27 6.74
CA CYS A 93 -3.95 7.32 6.83
C CYS A 93 -3.38 8.75 6.89
N GLY A 94 -4.21 9.79 6.74
CA GLY A 94 -3.78 11.19 6.74
C GLY A 94 -3.02 11.59 5.48
N ALA A 95 -3.25 10.91 4.35
CA ALA A 95 -2.68 11.28 3.05
C ALA A 95 -3.58 12.29 2.31
N PRO A 96 -3.01 13.08 1.38
CA PRO A 96 -3.79 13.81 0.38
C PRO A 96 -4.80 12.91 -0.34
N MET A 97 -5.92 13.49 -0.74
CA MET A 97 -6.90 12.77 -1.57
C MET A 97 -6.25 12.29 -2.87
N PRO A 98 -6.54 11.05 -3.31
CA PRO A 98 -5.99 10.53 -4.55
C PRO A 98 -6.52 11.30 -5.76
N SER A 99 -5.81 11.22 -6.89
CA SER A 99 -6.28 11.87 -8.12
C SER A 99 -7.50 11.16 -8.70
N PHE A 100 -8.53 11.95 -9.03
CA PHE A 100 -9.74 11.49 -9.75
C PHE A 100 -9.80 12.03 -11.19
N GLU A 101 -8.77 12.76 -11.62
CA GLU A 101 -8.75 13.46 -12.92
C GLU A 101 -8.51 12.52 -14.11
N GLY A 102 -7.98 11.33 -13.87
CA GLY A 102 -7.73 10.32 -14.89
C GLY A 102 -6.54 9.42 -14.57
N SER A 103 -6.34 8.38 -15.38
CA SER A 103 -5.25 7.43 -15.24
C SER A 103 -3.87 8.10 -15.31
N ASP A 104 -3.70 9.10 -16.16
CA ASP A 104 -2.40 9.74 -16.39
C ASP A 104 -1.92 10.60 -15.21
N ALA A 105 -2.84 11.40 -14.63
CA ALA A 105 -2.54 12.18 -13.44
C ALA A 105 -2.19 11.26 -12.27
N ARG A 106 -2.95 10.18 -12.11
CA ARG A 106 -2.71 9.14 -11.10
C ARG A 106 -1.36 8.44 -11.29
N ALA A 107 -1.01 8.06 -12.52
CA ALA A 107 0.25 7.41 -12.87
C ALA A 107 1.48 8.27 -12.56
N ARG A 108 1.40 9.58 -12.79
CA ARG A 108 2.46 10.54 -12.41
C ARG A 108 2.66 10.59 -10.90
N ILE A 109 1.57 10.71 -10.15
CA ILE A 109 1.61 10.76 -8.67
C ILE A 109 2.15 9.44 -8.11
N PHE A 110 1.66 8.31 -8.62
CA PHE A 110 2.10 6.97 -8.24
C PHE A 110 3.59 6.76 -8.49
N GLY A 111 4.06 7.09 -9.69
CA GLY A 111 5.47 6.96 -10.06
C GLY A 111 6.37 7.79 -9.16
N LYS A 112 5.97 9.03 -8.88
CA LYS A 112 6.70 9.88 -7.94
C LYS A 112 6.69 9.29 -6.53
N ALA A 113 5.53 8.90 -6.01
CA ALA A 113 5.41 8.34 -4.66
C ALA A 113 6.24 7.05 -4.46
N ALA A 114 6.30 6.19 -5.48
CA ALA A 114 7.12 4.98 -5.45
C ALA A 114 8.60 5.32 -5.29
N TRP A 115 9.13 6.24 -6.10
CA TRP A 115 10.53 6.67 -6.00
C TRP A 115 10.82 7.45 -4.72
N ASP A 116 9.94 8.35 -4.30
CA ASP A 116 10.05 9.08 -3.03
C ASP A 116 10.18 8.10 -1.86
N ILE A 117 9.41 7.00 -1.85
CA ILE A 117 9.52 5.96 -0.83
C ILE A 117 10.86 5.22 -0.93
N VAL A 118 11.30 4.83 -2.13
CA VAL A 118 12.60 4.16 -2.30
C VAL A 118 13.75 5.03 -1.79
N GLU A 119 13.71 6.33 -2.06
CA GLU A 119 14.73 7.29 -1.64
C GLU A 119 14.64 7.57 -0.13
N LYS A 120 13.47 7.97 0.37
CA LYS A 120 13.23 8.36 1.76
C LYS A 120 13.53 7.24 2.76
N TYR A 121 13.24 5.99 2.40
CA TYR A 121 13.42 4.83 3.27
C TYR A 121 14.62 3.97 2.91
N GLU A 122 15.48 4.44 2.00
CA GLU A 122 16.73 3.79 1.62
C GLU A 122 16.55 2.33 1.11
N LEU A 123 15.62 2.13 0.17
CA LEU A 123 15.24 0.81 -0.35
C LEU A 123 16.05 0.38 -1.58
N GLN A 124 17.14 1.08 -1.92
CA GLN A 124 17.95 0.84 -3.12
C GLN A 124 18.64 -0.53 -3.11
N GLY A 125 18.71 -1.22 -1.97
CA GLY A 125 19.14 -2.62 -1.89
C GLY A 125 18.16 -3.60 -2.53
N CYS A 126 16.91 -3.19 -2.77
CA CYS A 126 15.85 -4.00 -3.38
C CYS A 126 15.37 -3.49 -4.73
N PHE A 127 15.56 -2.20 -5.01
CA PHE A 127 15.08 -1.57 -6.25
C PHE A 127 16.21 -0.85 -6.98
N GLU A 128 16.10 -0.77 -8.30
CA GLU A 128 17.01 -0.04 -9.16
C GLU A 128 16.27 0.68 -10.27
N ARG A 129 16.92 1.73 -10.79
CA ARG A 129 16.39 2.51 -11.90
C ARG A 129 16.88 1.92 -13.21
N HIS A 130 15.95 1.62 -14.09
CA HIS A 130 16.19 1.15 -15.44
C HIS A 130 15.36 2.01 -16.41
N ASN A 131 16.01 3.01 -17.01
CA ASN A 131 15.33 3.96 -17.89
C ASN A 131 14.86 3.28 -19.17
N GLN A 132 13.54 3.24 -19.35
CA GLN A 132 12.94 2.75 -20.59
C GLN A 132 13.12 3.78 -21.72
N GLN A 133 13.21 3.29 -22.96
CA GLN A 133 13.25 4.15 -24.14
C GLN A 133 11.93 4.89 -24.38
N HIS A 134 10.81 4.27 -23.97
CA HIS A 134 9.47 4.84 -24.07
C HIS A 134 8.79 4.78 -22.70
N PRO A 135 9.17 5.66 -21.75
CA PRO A 135 8.56 5.65 -20.44
C PRO A 135 7.07 5.95 -20.61
N GLY A 136 6.22 5.12 -20.01
CA GLY A 136 4.80 5.43 -19.90
C GLY A 136 4.57 6.70 -19.08
N ASN A 137 3.30 7.04 -18.83
CA ASN A 137 2.94 8.31 -18.19
C ASN A 137 3.38 8.46 -16.70
N GLY A 138 4.01 7.45 -16.10
CA GLY A 138 4.52 7.49 -14.73
C GLY A 138 5.93 6.91 -14.59
N ASP A 139 6.73 7.47 -13.67
CA ASP A 139 8.15 7.08 -13.50
C ASP A 139 8.34 5.71 -12.81
N HIS A 140 7.26 5.09 -12.31
CA HIS A 140 7.30 3.72 -11.76
C HIS A 140 7.71 2.69 -12.83
N TYR A 141 7.42 2.93 -14.12
CA TYR A 141 7.88 2.05 -15.20
C TYR A 141 9.41 1.96 -15.30
N ASN A 142 10.13 2.95 -14.78
CA ASN A 142 11.60 2.94 -14.73
C ASN A 142 12.15 2.26 -13.47
N MET A 143 11.31 1.78 -12.56
CA MET A 143 11.73 1.04 -11.37
C MET A 143 11.65 -0.46 -11.61
N ARG A 144 12.71 -1.16 -11.24
CA ARG A 144 12.79 -2.63 -11.29
C ARG A 144 13.25 -3.19 -9.95
N PRO A 145 12.68 -4.32 -9.50
CA PRO A 145 13.31 -5.11 -8.44
C PRO A 145 14.68 -5.59 -8.89
N ARG A 146 15.66 -5.61 -7.99
CA ARG A 146 16.99 -6.15 -8.30
C ARG A 146 16.94 -7.67 -8.47
N GLY A 147 18.00 -8.23 -9.06
CA GLY A 147 18.17 -9.67 -9.17
C GLY A 147 17.94 -10.26 -10.55
N TYR A 148 17.71 -9.42 -11.57
CA TYR A 148 17.44 -9.84 -12.93
C TYR A 148 18.23 -8.98 -13.92
N ASP A 149 18.58 -9.55 -15.06
CA ASP A 149 19.23 -8.83 -16.16
C ASP A 149 18.20 -8.05 -16.99
N TRP A 150 17.72 -6.92 -16.48
CA TRP A 150 16.72 -6.10 -17.16
C TRP A 150 17.21 -5.46 -18.46
N ALA A 151 18.53 -5.36 -18.64
CA ALA A 151 19.14 -4.77 -19.83
C ALA A 151 19.39 -5.81 -20.95
N GLY A 152 19.46 -7.09 -20.61
CA GLY A 152 19.73 -8.19 -21.53
C GLY A 152 18.61 -9.21 -21.59
N THR A 153 18.82 -10.39 -20.99
CA THR A 153 17.95 -11.56 -21.21
C THR A 153 16.71 -11.61 -20.33
N TRP A 154 16.60 -10.72 -19.34
CA TRP A 154 15.55 -10.71 -18.31
C TRP A 154 15.56 -11.97 -17.43
N ASP A 155 16.67 -12.71 -17.42
CA ASP A 155 16.85 -13.87 -16.57
C ASP A 155 17.26 -13.48 -15.16
N ALA A 156 16.96 -14.37 -14.21
CA ALA A 156 17.41 -14.24 -12.84
C ALA A 156 18.94 -14.30 -12.77
N VAL A 157 19.54 -13.33 -12.07
CA VAL A 157 20.96 -13.30 -11.74
C VAL A 157 21.13 -13.77 -10.30
N PRO A 158 21.58 -15.02 -10.05
CA PRO A 158 21.54 -15.61 -8.70
C PRO A 158 22.33 -14.84 -7.64
N ALA A 159 23.45 -14.24 -8.02
CA ALA A 159 24.26 -13.41 -7.13
C ALA A 159 23.50 -12.16 -6.67
N ASP A 160 22.79 -11.52 -7.59
CA ASP A 160 22.06 -10.29 -7.32
C ASP A 160 20.78 -10.56 -6.53
N LEU A 161 20.06 -11.66 -6.82
CA LEU A 161 18.95 -12.11 -5.97
C LEU A 161 19.42 -12.43 -4.55
N LYS A 162 20.58 -13.08 -4.40
CA LYS A 162 21.17 -13.33 -3.08
C LYS A 162 21.50 -12.03 -2.36
N ALA A 163 22.04 -11.05 -3.06
CA ALA A 163 22.35 -9.72 -2.51
C ALA A 163 21.06 -8.97 -2.10
N MET A 164 20.06 -8.90 -2.98
CA MET A 164 18.75 -8.30 -2.68
C MET A 164 18.10 -8.92 -1.44
N ARG A 165 18.03 -10.26 -1.38
CA ARG A 165 17.45 -10.97 -0.24
C ARG A 165 18.23 -10.74 1.06
N LYS A 166 19.56 -10.61 0.97
CA LYS A 166 20.39 -10.23 2.12
C LYS A 166 20.05 -8.82 2.58
N SER A 167 19.94 -7.86 1.67
CA SER A 167 19.53 -6.48 1.97
C SER A 167 18.17 -6.46 2.65
N TYR A 168 17.17 -7.14 2.08
CA TYR A 168 15.81 -7.21 2.64
C TYR A 168 15.76 -7.80 4.05
N ARG A 169 16.51 -8.88 4.33
CA ARG A 169 16.56 -9.47 5.67
C ARG A 169 17.20 -8.54 6.71
N ALA A 170 18.06 -7.62 6.29
CA ALA A 170 18.72 -6.65 7.16
C ALA A 170 17.89 -5.37 7.38
N MET A 171 16.81 -5.18 6.63
CA MET A 171 15.94 -4.01 6.74
C MET A 171 15.20 -3.96 8.07
N SER A 172 14.94 -2.74 8.54
CA SER A 172 14.01 -2.49 9.64
C SER A 172 12.58 -2.94 9.29
N PRO A 173 11.69 -3.15 10.27
CA PRO A 173 10.29 -3.49 10.01
C PRO A 173 9.60 -2.50 9.07
N LEU A 174 9.86 -1.19 9.21
CA LEU A 174 9.30 -0.16 8.34
C LEU A 174 9.74 -0.35 6.88
N GLN A 175 11.03 -0.54 6.66
CA GLN A 175 11.60 -0.78 5.33
C GLN A 175 11.06 -2.07 4.72
N GLN A 176 10.87 -3.13 5.52
CA GLN A 176 10.26 -4.38 5.05
C GLN A 176 8.81 -4.19 4.61
N VAL A 177 8.02 -3.41 5.36
CA VAL A 177 6.64 -3.05 5.00
C VAL A 177 6.60 -2.27 3.69
N MET A 178 7.44 -1.24 3.53
CA MET A 178 7.49 -0.44 2.31
C MET A 178 7.96 -1.26 1.10
N THR A 179 9.01 -2.06 1.26
CA THR A 179 9.54 -2.91 0.19
C THR A 179 8.52 -3.95 -0.26
N LEU A 180 7.85 -4.64 0.68
CA LEU A 180 6.79 -5.60 0.33
C LEU A 180 5.63 -4.92 -0.38
N THR A 181 5.24 -3.72 0.07
CA THR A 181 4.18 -2.95 -0.58
C THR A 181 4.54 -2.69 -2.04
N ILE A 182 5.72 -2.14 -2.32
CA ILE A 182 6.15 -1.85 -3.70
C ILE A 182 6.25 -3.13 -4.54
N LEU A 183 6.84 -4.21 -3.99
CA LEU A 183 6.98 -5.48 -4.71
C LEU A 183 5.63 -6.08 -5.09
N HIS A 184 4.63 -6.03 -4.21
CA HIS A 184 3.29 -6.55 -4.50
C HIS A 184 2.51 -5.66 -5.46
N LEU A 185 2.73 -4.34 -5.45
CA LEU A 185 2.17 -3.47 -6.49
C LEU A 185 2.82 -3.72 -7.86
N TYR A 186 4.12 -4.06 -7.88
CA TYR A 186 4.88 -4.41 -9.09
C TYR A 186 4.47 -5.78 -9.66
N SER A 187 4.33 -6.79 -8.80
CA SER A 187 3.95 -8.16 -9.17
C SER A 187 3.02 -8.74 -8.12
N GLN A 188 1.72 -8.64 -8.40
CA GLN A 188 0.67 -9.07 -7.47
C GLN A 188 0.61 -10.59 -7.33
N GLY A 189 0.13 -11.02 -6.16
CA GLY A 189 -0.05 -12.43 -5.84
C GLY A 189 1.20 -13.06 -5.23
N PRO A 190 1.27 -14.41 -5.19
CA PRO A 190 2.35 -15.09 -4.51
C PRO A 190 3.72 -14.79 -5.13
N ASP A 191 4.64 -14.26 -4.33
CA ASP A 191 6.01 -14.03 -4.76
C ASP A 191 6.75 -15.36 -5.01
N LYS A 192 7.10 -15.59 -6.27
CA LYS A 192 7.86 -16.76 -6.74
C LYS A 192 9.27 -16.39 -7.21
N PHE A 193 9.63 -15.11 -7.15
CA PHE A 193 10.76 -14.56 -7.90
C PHE A 193 11.75 -13.86 -6.96
N PHE A 194 11.29 -12.89 -6.19
CA PHE A 194 12.16 -11.89 -5.56
C PHE A 194 12.55 -12.29 -4.14
N LEU A 195 11.60 -12.38 -3.21
CA LEU A 195 11.81 -12.62 -1.79
C LEU A 195 11.52 -14.07 -1.38
N THR A 196 12.01 -15.02 -2.18
CA THR A 196 11.97 -16.46 -1.84
C THR A 196 13.10 -16.85 -0.88
N GLY A 197 13.08 -18.09 -0.38
CA GLY A 197 14.17 -18.64 0.44
C GLY A 197 14.23 -18.08 1.86
N GLY A 198 13.07 -17.93 2.52
CA GLY A 198 12.99 -17.56 3.94
C GLY A 198 13.18 -16.07 4.23
N CYS A 199 12.92 -15.19 3.26
CA CYS A 199 12.72 -13.77 3.58
C CYS A 199 11.44 -13.60 4.43
N PRO A 200 11.43 -12.69 5.42
CA PRO A 200 10.27 -12.48 6.29
C PRO A 200 9.14 -11.73 5.55
N THR A 201 8.34 -12.44 4.77
CA THR A 201 7.25 -11.84 3.98
C THR A 201 5.87 -11.92 4.67
N LYS A 202 5.77 -12.69 5.75
CA LYS A 202 4.53 -12.92 6.51
C LYS A 202 4.30 -11.83 7.56
N ILE A 203 4.20 -10.57 7.13
CA ILE A 203 3.89 -9.45 8.01
C ILE A 203 2.36 -9.35 8.16
N HIS A 204 1.84 -9.33 9.39
CA HIS A 204 0.42 -9.13 9.61
C HIS A 204 0.02 -7.70 9.22
N ALA A 205 -1.12 -7.52 8.56
CA ALA A 205 -1.50 -6.22 8.04
C ALA A 205 -1.77 -5.20 9.16
N ALA A 206 -2.39 -5.61 10.27
CA ALA A 206 -2.60 -4.75 11.44
C ALA A 206 -1.28 -4.32 12.12
N GLU A 207 -0.28 -5.22 12.12
CA GLU A 207 1.07 -4.93 12.59
C GLU A 207 1.76 -3.93 11.66
N ALA A 208 1.66 -4.13 10.34
CA ALA A 208 2.20 -3.19 9.35
C ALA A 208 1.62 -1.78 9.52
N MET A 209 0.30 -1.65 9.77
CA MET A 209 -0.32 -0.35 10.06
C MET A 209 0.24 0.30 11.33
N SER A 210 0.51 -0.49 12.37
CA SER A 210 1.14 -0.02 13.61
C SER A 210 2.58 0.45 13.37
N VAL A 211 3.36 -0.31 12.59
CA VAL A 211 4.73 0.05 12.20
C VAL A 211 4.74 1.36 11.42
N LEU A 212 3.87 1.51 10.42
CA LEU A 212 3.75 2.74 9.64
C LEU A 212 3.38 3.93 10.52
N ARG A 213 2.43 3.77 11.45
CA ARG A 213 2.03 4.84 12.36
C ARG A 213 3.17 5.27 13.30
N ALA A 214 3.85 4.31 13.90
CA ALA A 214 4.93 4.56 14.84
C ALA A 214 6.09 5.37 14.22
N HIS A 215 6.22 5.32 12.89
CA HIS A 215 7.25 6.03 12.13
C HIS A 215 6.70 7.19 11.28
N ALA A 216 5.46 7.64 11.53
CA ALA A 216 4.79 8.70 10.78
C ALA A 216 4.80 8.48 9.24
N ALA A 217 4.74 7.22 8.81
CA ALA A 217 4.88 6.80 7.41
C ALA A 217 3.55 6.39 6.75
N LEU A 218 2.44 6.45 7.50
CA LEU A 218 1.10 6.17 6.96
C LEU A 218 0.73 7.08 5.78
N PRO A 219 0.96 8.41 5.81
CA PRO A 219 0.63 9.27 4.67
C PRO A 219 1.40 8.91 3.41
N ASP A 220 2.71 8.64 3.51
CA ASP A 220 3.53 8.27 2.34
C ASP A 220 3.06 6.94 1.74
N TRP A 221 2.84 5.94 2.60
CA TRP A 221 2.33 4.63 2.18
C TRP A 221 0.94 4.74 1.52
N ALA A 222 0.03 5.51 2.10
CA ALA A 222 -1.31 5.70 1.55
C ALA A 222 -1.29 6.49 0.24
N GLN A 223 -0.43 7.52 0.12
CA GLN A 223 -0.23 8.26 -1.13
C GLN A 223 0.17 7.33 -2.27
N LEU A 224 1.04 6.35 -1.99
CA LEU A 224 1.45 5.31 -2.94
C LEU A 224 0.25 4.43 -3.33
N VAL A 225 -0.36 3.73 -2.36
CA VAL A 225 -1.36 2.69 -2.68
C VAL A 225 -2.66 3.27 -3.24
N THR A 226 -3.11 4.44 -2.77
CA THR A 226 -4.37 5.06 -3.22
C THR A 226 -4.28 5.70 -4.61
N ASN A 227 -3.06 5.93 -5.09
CA ASN A 227 -2.80 6.37 -6.45
C ASN A 227 -2.32 5.21 -7.34
N TYR A 228 -2.42 3.94 -6.91
CA TYR A 228 -1.99 2.82 -7.74
C TYR A 228 -2.58 2.90 -9.16
N ALA A 229 -1.70 2.86 -10.16
CA ALA A 229 -2.05 3.10 -11.56
C ALA A 229 -1.73 1.89 -12.46
N GLY A 230 -1.47 0.72 -11.88
CA GLY A 230 -0.88 -0.42 -12.57
C GLY A 230 0.65 -0.35 -12.61
N TRP A 231 1.27 -1.44 -13.08
CA TRP A 231 2.70 -1.55 -13.37
C TRP A 231 2.92 -2.33 -14.66
#